data_AF-Q4VIV7-F1
#
_entry.id   AF-Q4VIV7-F1
#
_cell.length_a   1.000
_cell.length_b   1.000
_cell.length_c   1.000
_cell.angle_alpha   90.00
_cell.angle_beta   90.00
_cell.angle_gamma   90.00
#
_symmetry.space_group_name_H-M   'P 1'
#
loop_
_entity.id
_entity.type
_entity.pdbx_description
1 polymer ?
#
loop_
_entity_poly.entity_id
_entity_poly.type
_entity_poly.pdbx_seq_one_letter_code
_entity_poly.pdbx_strand_id
1 'polypeptide(L)'
;MPCYSRNRIPSKRQLRDKRRTIVKPVRPRDPNVHGLLSYSHAAQHLIFDENWTPSSITEQYTFINSLLTSRLIFNKHEKETLVNRLHQTSERLKEECFDGRLKLQKISVGNNAHEIRNMLNNHMSMQRLYQRMPIHLVADNINQSTFVMRKERDRLHARLEQLKHKLNDLLIERSLVENRIKYESSFVLEEELLSRVLLKKIENSNVRFRAIRTINTTYKKMVQVLLQDEIFYEPILSSLDDDNAEQTHMIKYIIYLGLPAISKFKQLNKEFHRLEEKARVDFEAKRKLLADLKKPRVFAPPVQPDLREVDDSKKERYLRETKSMVELRKELQKIEKVIKDLKFTTLCSQAKEIYLRARTQRDNNKHLAQQIEFDLMGREMLRNKIKYTNVLDGVLVNNLSEEEVNRLEYIRSLKATLNTDKDFQQESVNHIRNRASVYVMLRFSLWNLVEILRHIDHNPFTVRRAYPNSYLKLPLLKFELFDMFACNPPLYEENIDKIMHLVKRKLYKLVKGFETIAQADSREPLASFKEKYHKRFLATRTFNVEAPGAQSEMKAVDYDDGKVYLSVPSRKQIKTLSAKVVEEARLQEEY
;
A
#
# COMPACT_ATOMS: atom_id res chain seq x y z
N MET A 1 3.78 -38.05 6.32
CA MET A 1 4.52 -39.18 5.71
C MET A 1 3.81 -40.47 6.08
N PRO A 2 3.73 -41.49 5.20
CA PRO A 2 3.11 -42.77 5.53
C PRO A 2 4.10 -43.67 6.27
N CYS A 3 3.75 -44.07 7.51
CA CYS A 3 4.47 -45.11 8.24
C CYS A 3 3.79 -46.46 7.97
N TYR A 4 4.56 -47.48 7.57
CA TYR A 4 4.02 -48.75 7.10
C TYR A 4 3.40 -49.60 8.22
N SER A 5 2.14 -49.99 8.07
CA SER A 5 1.47 -51.01 8.89
C SER A 5 2.08 -52.39 8.64
N ARG A 6 3.07 -52.75 9.46
CA ARG A 6 3.90 -53.96 9.26
C ARG A 6 3.22 -55.22 9.84
N ASN A 7 2.11 -55.63 9.23
CA ASN A 7 1.32 -56.81 9.60
C ASN A 7 2.19 -58.08 9.69
N ARG A 8 2.53 -58.52 10.91
CA ARG A 8 3.15 -59.82 11.17
C ARG A 8 2.09 -60.92 11.10
N ILE A 9 2.14 -61.73 10.05
CA ILE A 9 1.32 -62.94 9.93
C ILE A 9 1.69 -63.91 11.07
N PRO A 10 0.73 -64.44 11.84
CA PRO A 10 1.01 -65.40 12.90
C PRO A 10 1.55 -66.72 12.34
N SER A 11 2.59 -67.26 12.98
CA SER A 11 3.33 -68.43 12.50
C SER A 11 2.47 -69.71 12.50
N LYS A 12 2.35 -70.37 11.35
CA LYS A 12 1.66 -71.66 11.17
C LYS A 12 2.44 -72.83 11.82
N ARG A 13 2.51 -72.88 13.16
CA ARG A 13 3.20 -73.97 13.90
C ARG A 13 2.48 -74.56 15.12
N GLN A 14 1.21 -74.22 15.37
CA GLN A 14 0.40 -74.81 16.47
C GLN A 14 -0.88 -75.50 15.96
N LEU A 15 -0.76 -76.40 14.97
CA LEU A 15 -1.90 -77.14 14.38
C LEU A 15 -1.75 -78.67 14.40
N ARG A 16 -0.84 -79.19 15.23
CA ARG A 16 -0.76 -80.60 15.63
C ARG A 16 -0.48 -80.69 17.13
N ASP A 17 -1.55 -80.76 17.93
CA ASP A 17 -1.61 -81.52 19.21
C ASP A 17 -3.03 -81.49 19.82
N LYS A 18 -4.03 -81.96 19.07
CA LYS A 18 -5.38 -82.23 19.59
C LYS A 18 -5.50 -83.62 20.23
N ARG A 19 -4.67 -83.92 21.25
CA ARG A 19 -4.85 -85.09 22.12
C ARG A 19 -4.54 -84.74 23.58
N ARG A 20 -5.59 -84.76 24.43
CA ARG A 20 -5.56 -84.56 25.89
C ARG A 20 -4.85 -83.27 26.35
N THR A 21 -5.56 -82.15 26.28
CA THR A 21 -5.19 -80.91 26.99
C THR A 21 -5.25 -81.11 28.50
N ILE A 22 -4.12 -81.48 29.10
CA ILE A 22 -3.87 -81.24 30.53
C ILE A 22 -3.86 -79.72 30.71
N VAL A 23 -4.77 -79.18 31.53
CA VAL A 23 -4.79 -77.74 31.81
C VAL A 23 -3.54 -77.41 32.63
N LYS A 24 -2.61 -76.65 32.03
CA LYS A 24 -1.39 -76.23 32.72
C LYS A 24 -1.75 -75.35 33.93
N PRO A 25 -1.05 -75.48 35.07
CA PRO A 25 -1.27 -74.59 36.21
C PRO A 25 -0.97 -73.15 35.80
N VAL A 26 -1.94 -72.26 36.01
CA VAL A 26 -1.75 -70.83 35.75
C VAL A 26 -0.79 -70.26 36.80
N ARG A 27 0.21 -69.51 36.35
CA ARG A 27 1.02 -68.62 37.18
C ARG A 27 0.62 -67.17 36.82
N PRO A 28 0.58 -66.23 37.77
CA PRO A 28 0.45 -64.82 37.43
C PRO A 28 1.64 -64.37 36.56
N ARG A 29 1.44 -63.37 35.69
CA ARG A 29 2.54 -62.75 34.93
C ARG A 29 3.58 -62.13 35.86
N ASP A 30 4.83 -62.12 35.41
CA ASP A 30 5.84 -61.22 35.97
C ASP A 30 5.42 -59.75 35.73
N PRO A 31 5.49 -58.86 36.74
CA PRO A 31 5.12 -57.45 36.58
C PRO A 31 5.97 -56.73 35.52
N ASN A 32 7.16 -57.24 35.22
CA ASN A 32 8.04 -56.75 34.16
C ASN A 32 7.44 -56.86 32.73
N VAL A 33 6.36 -57.62 32.54
CA VAL A 33 5.66 -57.80 31.25
C VAL A 33 4.38 -56.93 31.16
N HIS A 34 4.02 -56.22 32.22
CA HIS A 34 2.83 -55.37 32.25
C HIS A 34 3.04 -54.08 31.42
N GLY A 35 2.09 -53.77 30.52
CA GLY A 35 2.22 -52.62 29.60
C GLY A 35 2.45 -51.28 30.31
N LEU A 36 1.78 -51.08 31.46
CA LEU A 36 1.84 -49.82 32.22
C LEU A 36 2.98 -49.74 33.26
N LEU A 37 3.64 -50.85 33.59
CA LEU A 37 4.56 -50.95 34.75
C LEU A 37 5.92 -51.62 34.44
N SER A 38 6.19 -51.90 33.17
CA SER A 38 7.42 -52.54 32.72
C SER A 38 8.62 -51.58 32.74
N TYR A 39 9.76 -52.06 33.26
CA TYR A 39 11.02 -51.29 33.40
C TYR A 39 11.50 -50.66 32.09
N SER A 40 11.15 -51.26 30.94
CA SER A 40 11.45 -50.74 29.60
C SER A 40 10.82 -49.38 29.32
N HIS A 41 9.63 -49.09 29.83
CA HIS A 41 8.97 -47.79 29.64
C HIS A 41 9.58 -46.69 30.52
N ALA A 42 10.12 -47.05 31.69
CA ALA A 42 10.96 -46.13 32.48
C ALA A 42 12.32 -45.86 31.81
N ALA A 43 12.89 -46.86 31.11
CA ALA A 43 14.18 -46.75 30.43
C ALA A 43 14.15 -45.94 29.11
N GLN A 44 12.97 -45.68 28.52
CA GLN A 44 12.81 -44.93 27.26
C GLN A 44 13.22 -43.44 27.33
N HIS A 45 13.68 -42.95 28.49
CA HIS A 45 14.10 -41.56 28.70
C HIS A 45 15.61 -41.28 28.48
N LEU A 46 16.44 -42.28 28.15
CA LEU A 46 17.87 -42.09 27.85
C LEU A 46 18.27 -42.87 26.57
N ILE A 47 19.09 -42.25 25.73
CA ILE A 47 19.38 -42.70 24.35
C ILE A 47 20.87 -43.02 24.17
N PHE A 48 21.18 -44.27 23.85
CA PHE A 48 22.38 -44.69 23.10
C PHE A 48 22.03 -45.90 22.21
N ASP A 49 22.73 -46.06 21.09
CA ASP A 49 22.50 -47.11 20.08
C ASP A 49 23.79 -47.89 19.83
N GLU A 50 23.74 -49.21 20.01
CA GLU A 50 24.90 -50.11 19.93
C GLU A 50 25.27 -50.52 18.49
N ASN A 51 24.49 -50.14 17.47
CA ASN A 51 24.56 -50.71 16.12
C ASN A 51 25.70 -50.16 15.20
N TRP A 52 26.76 -49.54 15.75
CA TRP A 52 27.88 -49.01 14.96
C TRP A 52 28.88 -50.11 14.56
N THR A 53 28.96 -50.42 13.25
CA THR A 53 29.86 -51.47 12.75
C THR A 53 31.29 -50.96 12.44
N PRO A 54 32.34 -51.78 12.61
CA PRO A 54 33.72 -51.39 12.28
C PRO A 54 33.93 -50.94 10.83
N SER A 55 33.17 -51.49 9.88
CA SER A 55 33.23 -51.11 8.46
C SER A 55 32.89 -49.62 8.26
N SER A 56 31.85 -49.13 8.94
CA SER A 56 31.45 -47.72 8.90
C SER A 56 32.53 -46.80 9.48
N ILE A 57 33.27 -47.27 10.49
CA ILE A 57 34.43 -46.54 11.05
C ILE A 57 35.56 -46.46 10.02
N THR A 58 35.88 -47.56 9.33
CA THR A 58 36.91 -47.54 8.27
C THR A 58 36.55 -46.65 7.09
N GLU A 59 35.27 -46.58 6.71
CA GLU A 59 34.77 -45.71 5.63
C GLU A 59 34.87 -44.21 5.99
N GLN A 60 34.62 -43.84 7.25
CA GLN A 60 34.88 -42.48 7.74
C GLN A 60 36.38 -42.14 7.70
N TYR A 61 37.27 -43.06 8.07
CA TYR A 61 38.71 -42.81 8.02
C TYR A 61 39.27 -42.71 6.60
N THR A 62 38.76 -43.45 5.61
CA THR A 62 39.17 -43.27 4.20
C THR A 62 38.68 -41.94 3.63
N PHE A 63 37.47 -41.49 4.00
CA PHE A 63 36.97 -40.17 3.64
C PHE A 63 37.78 -39.03 4.29
N ILE A 64 38.17 -39.16 5.56
CA ILE A 64 39.05 -38.19 6.24
C ILE A 64 40.41 -38.11 5.52
N ASN A 65 40.98 -39.23 5.08
CA ASN A 65 42.25 -39.24 4.34
C ASN A 65 42.16 -38.59 2.95
N SER A 66 41.07 -38.80 2.18
CA SER A 66 40.90 -38.16 0.87
C SER A 66 40.64 -36.64 0.98
N LEU A 67 40.00 -36.20 2.07
CA LEU A 67 39.87 -34.78 2.41
C LEU A 67 41.23 -34.18 2.84
N LEU A 68 42.06 -34.93 3.56
CA LEU A 68 43.40 -34.48 3.96
C LEU A 68 44.35 -34.31 2.75
N THR A 69 44.36 -35.26 1.81
CA THR A 69 45.19 -35.14 0.59
C THR A 69 44.72 -34.01 -0.32
N SER A 70 43.40 -33.82 -0.44
CA SER A 70 42.80 -32.68 -1.14
C SER A 70 43.23 -31.35 -0.51
N ARG A 71 43.24 -31.24 0.82
CA ARG A 71 43.73 -30.05 1.55
C ARG A 71 45.21 -29.74 1.28
N LEU A 72 46.06 -30.76 1.12
CA LEU A 72 47.47 -30.57 0.78
C LEU A 72 47.65 -30.01 -0.64
N ILE A 73 46.84 -30.46 -1.60
CA ILE A 73 46.85 -29.93 -2.98
C ILE A 73 46.41 -28.46 -3.00
N PHE A 74 45.31 -28.12 -2.31
CA PHE A 74 44.87 -26.72 -2.18
C PHE A 74 45.93 -25.82 -1.52
N ASN A 75 46.58 -26.28 -0.44
CA ASN A 75 47.63 -25.51 0.24
C ASN A 75 48.86 -25.25 -0.66
N LYS A 76 49.18 -26.17 -1.58
CA LYS A 76 50.23 -25.96 -2.59
C LYS A 76 49.84 -24.84 -3.56
N HIS A 77 48.64 -24.89 -4.14
CA HIS A 77 48.18 -23.84 -5.07
C HIS A 77 47.97 -22.49 -4.38
N GLU A 78 47.56 -22.46 -3.12
CA GLU A 78 47.50 -21.24 -2.30
C GLU A 78 48.88 -20.61 -2.13
N LYS A 79 49.92 -21.41 -1.87
CA LYS A 79 51.32 -20.93 -1.82
C LYS A 79 51.83 -20.44 -3.18
N GLU A 80 51.57 -21.18 -4.25
CA GLU A 80 51.96 -20.79 -5.62
C GLU A 80 51.31 -19.46 -6.03
N THR A 81 50.01 -19.30 -5.78
CA THR A 81 49.29 -18.04 -6.08
C THR A 81 49.72 -16.88 -5.18
N LEU A 82 50.06 -17.14 -3.91
CA LEU A 82 50.61 -16.13 -3.00
C LEU A 82 52.00 -15.66 -3.43
N VAL A 83 52.90 -16.58 -3.81
CA VAL A 83 54.23 -16.25 -4.37
C VAL A 83 54.11 -15.46 -5.67
N ASN A 84 53.23 -15.88 -6.59
CA ASN A 84 53.00 -15.16 -7.84
C ASN A 84 52.42 -13.75 -7.59
N ARG A 85 51.49 -13.59 -6.65
CA ARG A 85 50.98 -12.27 -6.22
C ARG A 85 52.09 -11.40 -5.63
N LEU A 86 52.94 -11.96 -4.75
CA LEU A 86 54.06 -11.22 -4.16
C LEU A 86 55.06 -10.77 -5.24
N HIS A 87 55.38 -11.62 -6.21
CA HIS A 87 56.25 -11.26 -7.32
C HIS A 87 55.64 -10.15 -8.19
N GLN A 88 54.35 -10.26 -8.56
CA GLN A 88 53.62 -9.19 -9.27
C GLN A 88 53.62 -7.86 -8.49
N THR A 89 53.41 -7.88 -7.18
CA THR A 89 53.53 -6.66 -6.36
C THR A 89 54.96 -6.13 -6.27
N SER A 90 55.97 -7.01 -6.32
CA SER A 90 57.39 -6.61 -6.32
C SER A 90 57.79 -5.92 -7.62
N GLU A 91 57.45 -6.49 -8.79
CA GLU A 91 57.70 -5.84 -10.08
C GLU A 91 56.93 -4.51 -10.19
N ARG A 92 55.66 -4.49 -9.80
CA ARG A 92 54.85 -3.26 -9.75
C ARG A 92 55.46 -2.19 -8.83
N LEU A 93 55.98 -2.57 -7.66
CA LEU A 93 56.65 -1.63 -6.76
C LEU A 93 57.99 -1.13 -7.32
N LYS A 94 58.72 -1.94 -8.11
CA LYS A 94 59.90 -1.47 -8.86
C LYS A 94 59.51 -0.48 -9.95
N GLU A 95 58.45 -0.77 -10.71
CA GLU A 95 57.89 0.15 -11.72
C GLU A 95 57.46 1.47 -11.06
N GLU A 96 56.63 1.42 -10.01
CA GLU A 96 56.17 2.61 -9.28
C GLU A 96 57.33 3.39 -8.65
N CYS A 97 58.41 2.72 -8.20
CA CYS A 97 59.63 3.37 -7.73
C CYS A 97 60.48 3.98 -8.87
N PHE A 98 60.58 3.34 -10.03
CA PHE A 98 61.28 3.86 -11.21
C PHE A 98 60.55 5.09 -11.75
N ASP A 99 59.24 4.97 -11.94
CA ASP A 99 58.34 6.03 -12.39
C ASP A 99 58.30 7.17 -11.37
N GLY A 100 58.37 6.86 -10.07
CA GLY A 100 58.56 7.81 -8.98
C GLY A 100 59.87 8.59 -9.07
N ARG A 101 61.01 7.92 -9.28
CA ARG A 101 62.31 8.56 -9.51
C ARG A 101 62.30 9.46 -10.76
N LEU A 102 61.67 9.00 -11.84
CA LEU A 102 61.58 9.72 -13.11
C LEU A 102 60.70 10.98 -12.98
N LYS A 103 59.59 10.90 -12.22
CA LYS A 103 58.78 12.06 -11.83
C LYS A 103 59.54 13.03 -10.91
N LEU A 104 60.31 12.52 -9.95
CA LEU A 104 61.08 13.34 -9.00
C LEU A 104 62.24 14.07 -9.73
N GLN A 105 62.89 13.42 -10.69
CA GLN A 105 63.88 14.03 -11.58
C GLN A 105 63.24 15.14 -12.44
N LYS A 106 62.05 14.91 -13.00
CA LYS A 106 61.28 15.95 -13.73
C LYS A 106 60.91 17.12 -12.83
N ILE A 107 60.46 16.89 -11.59
CA ILE A 107 60.12 17.95 -10.63
C ILE A 107 61.36 18.74 -10.20
N SER A 108 62.52 18.09 -10.09
CA SER A 108 63.78 18.72 -9.66
C SER A 108 64.45 19.60 -10.73
N VAL A 109 64.15 19.41 -12.02
CA VAL A 109 64.80 20.09 -13.15
C VAL A 109 63.81 20.84 -14.05
N GLY A 110 62.51 20.51 -13.98
CA GLY A 110 61.48 20.96 -14.91
C GLY A 110 60.85 22.31 -14.57
N ASN A 111 60.83 23.22 -15.55
CA ASN A 111 60.10 24.49 -15.47
C ASN A 111 58.60 24.24 -15.77
N ASN A 112 57.88 23.75 -14.75
CA ASN A 112 56.52 23.17 -14.82
C ASN A 112 55.44 24.03 -15.51
N ALA A 113 55.68 25.33 -15.71
CA ALA A 113 54.74 26.26 -16.31
C ALA A 113 54.26 25.84 -17.72
N HIS A 114 55.08 25.15 -18.52
CA HIS A 114 54.67 24.70 -19.85
C HIS A 114 53.72 23.48 -19.81
N GLU A 115 53.96 22.52 -18.90
CA GLU A 115 53.05 21.39 -18.72
C GLU A 115 51.70 21.85 -18.15
N ILE A 116 51.70 22.76 -17.17
CA ILE A 116 50.47 23.35 -16.60
C ILE A 116 49.67 24.11 -17.67
N ARG A 117 50.35 24.86 -18.55
CA ARG A 117 49.72 25.56 -19.69
C ARG A 117 49.05 24.59 -20.67
N ASN A 118 49.69 23.47 -20.98
CA ASN A 118 49.13 22.45 -21.87
C ASN A 118 47.94 21.72 -21.21
N MET A 119 48.09 21.29 -19.96
CA MET A 119 47.07 20.53 -19.21
C MET A 119 45.80 21.36 -18.93
N LEU A 120 45.93 22.66 -18.70
CA LEU A 120 44.81 23.57 -18.41
C LEU A 120 44.41 24.43 -19.62
N ASN A 121 44.66 23.99 -20.86
CA ASN A 121 44.50 24.82 -22.07
C ASN A 121 43.14 25.56 -22.14
N ASN A 122 42.05 24.86 -21.79
CA ASN A 122 40.68 25.37 -21.85
C ASN A 122 40.30 26.34 -20.69
N HIS A 123 41.16 26.49 -19.67
CA HIS A 123 40.87 27.23 -18.44
C HIS A 123 41.91 28.31 -18.13
N MET A 124 41.87 29.39 -18.91
CA MET A 124 42.75 30.58 -18.79
C MET A 124 42.88 31.15 -17.38
N SER A 125 41.82 31.12 -16.57
CA SER A 125 41.83 31.58 -15.17
C SER A 125 42.69 30.68 -14.29
N MET A 126 42.49 29.36 -14.39
CA MET A 126 43.26 28.36 -13.63
C MET A 126 44.72 28.33 -14.06
N GLN A 127 45.03 28.49 -15.36
CA GLN A 127 46.42 28.66 -15.81
C GLN A 127 47.15 29.79 -15.07
N ARG A 128 46.55 30.99 -15.02
CA ARG A 128 47.16 32.17 -14.38
C ARG A 128 47.34 31.97 -12.87
N LEU A 129 46.40 31.31 -12.21
CA LEU A 129 46.46 31.02 -10.77
C LEU A 129 47.57 30.00 -10.45
N TYR A 130 47.73 28.97 -11.28
CA TYR A 130 48.59 27.83 -11.00
C TYR A 130 49.97 27.89 -11.67
N GLN A 131 50.25 28.87 -12.54
CA GLN A 131 51.48 28.98 -13.35
C GLN A 131 52.80 28.85 -12.56
N ARG A 132 52.81 29.20 -11.27
CA ARG A 132 54.00 29.17 -10.39
C ARG A 132 53.98 28.03 -9.35
N MET A 133 52.97 27.17 -9.33
CA MET A 133 52.86 26.07 -8.36
C MET A 133 53.39 24.73 -8.93
N PRO A 134 53.97 23.86 -8.09
CA PRO A 134 54.24 22.46 -8.46
C PRO A 134 52.96 21.70 -8.83
N ILE A 135 53.04 20.86 -9.86
CA ILE A 135 51.88 20.17 -10.48
C ILE A 135 51.05 19.35 -9.48
N HIS A 136 51.69 18.74 -8.47
CA HIS A 136 50.98 17.99 -7.41
C HIS A 136 50.07 18.89 -6.57
N LEU A 137 50.56 20.05 -6.11
CA LEU A 137 49.73 21.03 -5.38
C LEU A 137 48.61 21.62 -6.27
N VAL A 138 48.85 21.74 -7.58
CA VAL A 138 47.81 22.16 -8.53
C VAL A 138 46.68 21.13 -8.61
N ALA A 139 47.02 19.83 -8.70
CA ALA A 139 46.03 18.76 -8.68
C ALA A 139 45.23 18.75 -7.36
N ASP A 140 45.90 18.90 -6.21
CA ASP A 140 45.24 18.91 -4.91
C ASP A 140 44.31 20.13 -4.72
N ASN A 141 44.71 21.33 -5.15
CA ASN A 141 43.84 22.51 -5.11
C ASN A 141 42.63 22.39 -6.06
N ILE A 142 42.81 21.78 -7.24
CA ILE A 142 41.70 21.46 -8.16
C ILE A 142 40.77 20.41 -7.54
N ASN A 143 41.31 19.38 -6.87
CA ASN A 143 40.52 18.37 -6.18
C ASN A 143 39.72 18.95 -5.00
N GLN A 144 40.35 19.79 -4.17
CA GLN A 144 39.70 20.46 -3.03
C GLN A 144 38.60 21.42 -3.49
N SER A 145 38.88 22.30 -4.46
CA SER A 145 37.87 23.22 -5.00
C SER A 145 36.73 22.46 -5.70
N THR A 146 37.02 21.39 -6.45
CA THR A 146 36.00 20.51 -7.02
C THR A 146 35.16 19.81 -5.95
N PHE A 147 35.77 19.37 -4.85
CA PHE A 147 35.06 18.76 -3.72
C PHE A 147 34.11 19.76 -3.02
N VAL A 148 34.55 20.99 -2.77
CA VAL A 148 33.70 22.06 -2.23
C VAL A 148 32.53 22.36 -3.16
N MET A 149 32.79 22.51 -4.47
CA MET A 149 31.73 22.76 -5.46
C MET A 149 30.73 21.59 -5.59
N ARG A 150 31.19 20.33 -5.48
CA ARG A 150 30.29 19.17 -5.39
C ARG A 150 29.46 19.20 -4.11
N LYS A 151 30.09 19.46 -2.95
CA LYS A 151 29.39 19.52 -1.65
C LYS A 151 28.31 20.60 -1.62
N GLU A 152 28.57 21.79 -2.17
CA GLU A 152 27.56 22.84 -2.27
C GLU A 152 26.48 22.52 -3.32
N ARG A 153 26.82 21.90 -4.47
CA ARG A 153 25.82 21.36 -5.41
C ARG A 153 24.89 20.36 -4.73
N ASP A 154 25.44 19.44 -3.93
CA ASP A 154 24.69 18.36 -3.30
C ASP A 154 23.82 18.90 -2.14
N ARG A 155 24.31 19.91 -1.41
CA ARG A 155 23.54 20.71 -0.46
C ARG A 155 22.37 21.46 -1.12
N LEU A 156 22.61 22.09 -2.28
CA LEU A 156 21.57 22.75 -3.06
C LEU A 156 20.54 21.75 -3.60
N HIS A 157 20.98 20.58 -4.06
CA HIS A 157 20.09 19.50 -4.50
C HIS A 157 19.22 18.97 -3.35
N ALA A 158 19.80 18.74 -2.17
CA ALA A 158 19.03 18.34 -0.99
C ALA A 158 18.01 19.41 -0.59
N ARG A 159 18.37 20.70 -0.67
CA ARG A 159 17.45 21.81 -0.41
C ARG A 159 16.34 21.92 -1.47
N LEU A 160 16.63 21.62 -2.72
CA LEU A 160 15.68 21.60 -3.83
C LEU A 160 14.66 20.45 -3.67
N GLU A 161 15.10 19.25 -3.26
CA GLU A 161 14.16 18.15 -2.98
C GLU A 161 13.30 18.43 -1.74
N GLN A 162 13.85 19.02 -0.67
CA GLN A 162 13.05 19.50 0.47
C GLN A 162 11.96 20.50 0.03
N LEU A 163 12.28 21.41 -0.89
CA LEU A 163 11.33 22.38 -1.42
C LEU A 163 10.28 21.72 -2.32
N LYS A 164 10.63 20.72 -3.14
CA LYS A 164 9.67 19.91 -3.91
C LYS A 164 8.74 19.11 -3.01
N HIS A 165 9.26 18.47 -1.96
CA HIS A 165 8.43 17.72 -1.02
C HIS A 165 7.42 18.67 -0.35
N LYS A 166 7.90 19.77 0.24
CA LYS A 166 7.01 20.78 0.84
C LYS A 166 6.01 21.39 -0.16
N LEU A 167 6.38 21.54 -1.44
CA LEU A 167 5.45 21.97 -2.50
C LEU A 167 4.35 20.92 -2.71
N ASN A 168 4.72 19.64 -2.83
CA ASN A 168 3.77 18.53 -3.00
C ASN A 168 2.84 18.41 -1.79
N ASP A 169 3.38 18.52 -0.56
CA ASP A 169 2.60 18.49 0.68
C ASP A 169 1.55 19.61 0.69
N LEU A 170 1.96 20.86 0.38
CA LEU A 170 1.05 22.01 0.29
C LEU A 170 0.03 21.89 -0.86
N LEU A 171 0.38 21.24 -1.98
CA LEU A 171 -0.55 20.94 -3.06
C LEU A 171 -1.58 19.87 -2.66
N ILE A 172 -1.16 18.86 -1.88
CA ILE A 172 -2.06 17.85 -1.30
C ILE A 172 -2.99 18.50 -0.29
N GLU A 173 -2.47 19.28 0.66
CA GLU A 173 -3.28 20.05 1.63
C GLU A 173 -4.28 20.96 0.93
N ARG A 174 -3.85 21.72 -0.09
CA ARG A 174 -4.74 22.53 -0.93
C ARG A 174 -5.83 21.68 -1.57
N SER A 175 -5.49 20.54 -2.18
CA SER A 175 -6.48 19.66 -2.82
C SER A 175 -7.48 19.07 -1.81
N LEU A 176 -7.05 18.78 -0.58
CA LEU A 176 -7.91 18.32 0.51
C LEU A 176 -8.86 19.43 0.98
N VAL A 177 -8.38 20.67 1.07
CA VAL A 177 -9.20 21.84 1.42
C VAL A 177 -10.19 22.18 0.29
N GLU A 178 -9.76 22.16 -0.97
CA GLU A 178 -10.65 22.36 -2.13
C GLU A 178 -11.72 21.26 -2.21
N ASN A 179 -11.36 19.99 -1.97
CA ASN A 179 -12.33 18.90 -1.88
C ASN A 179 -13.31 19.07 -0.71
N ARG A 180 -12.83 19.46 0.49
CA ARG A 180 -13.71 19.75 1.64
C ARG A 180 -14.69 20.88 1.33
N ILE A 181 -14.22 22.02 0.82
CA ILE A 181 -15.08 23.14 0.42
C ILE A 181 -16.09 22.68 -0.65
N LYS A 182 -15.69 21.84 -1.60
CA LYS A 182 -16.56 21.36 -2.67
C LYS A 182 -17.63 20.36 -2.21
N TYR A 183 -17.32 19.46 -1.28
CA TYR A 183 -18.21 18.35 -0.90
C TYR A 183 -18.88 18.54 0.48
N GLU A 184 -18.22 19.13 1.47
CA GLU A 184 -18.84 19.42 2.79
C GLU A 184 -19.84 20.57 2.71
N SER A 185 -19.69 21.52 1.78
CA SER A 185 -20.54 22.73 1.70
C SER A 185 -21.79 22.61 0.81
N SER A 186 -22.00 21.49 0.10
CA SER A 186 -23.12 21.38 -0.86
C SER A 186 -23.93 20.07 -0.75
N PHE A 187 -23.29 18.91 -0.91
CA PHE A 187 -23.99 17.62 -0.90
C PHE A 187 -23.11 16.49 -0.35
N VAL A 188 -23.61 15.78 0.66
CA VAL A 188 -23.11 14.46 1.02
C VAL A 188 -23.51 13.49 -0.09
N LEU A 189 -22.54 13.00 -0.86
CA LEU A 189 -22.79 12.00 -1.91
C LEU A 189 -23.36 10.72 -1.29
N GLU A 190 -24.48 10.25 -1.81
CA GLU A 190 -25.11 9.01 -1.37
C GLU A 190 -24.18 7.80 -1.59
N GLU A 191 -23.33 7.87 -2.61
CA GLU A 191 -22.28 6.92 -2.92
C GLU A 191 -21.21 6.84 -1.81
N GLU A 192 -20.94 7.93 -1.09
CA GLU A 192 -20.00 7.92 0.03
C GLU A 192 -20.63 7.30 1.29
N LEU A 193 -21.92 7.55 1.52
CA LEU A 193 -22.66 6.87 2.58
C LEU A 193 -22.77 5.37 2.29
N LEU A 194 -23.04 5.00 1.04
CA LEU A 194 -23.09 3.62 0.57
C LEU A 194 -21.72 2.93 0.68
N SER A 195 -20.62 3.62 0.31
CA SER A 195 -19.27 3.05 0.41
C SER A 195 -18.84 2.86 1.86
N ARG A 196 -19.15 3.79 2.77
CA ARG A 196 -18.96 3.63 4.22
C ARG A 196 -19.76 2.43 4.76
N VAL A 197 -20.99 2.21 4.30
CA VAL A 197 -21.80 1.03 4.64
C VAL A 197 -21.20 -0.27 4.08
N LEU A 198 -20.67 -0.27 2.86
CA LEU A 198 -20.00 -1.43 2.24
C LEU A 198 -18.69 -1.78 2.96
N LEU A 199 -17.85 -0.78 3.29
CA LEU A 199 -16.64 -0.96 4.09
C LEU A 199 -16.96 -1.59 5.45
N LYS A 200 -17.99 -1.09 6.15
CA LYS A 200 -18.45 -1.68 7.43
C LYS A 200 -18.96 -3.12 7.27
N LYS A 201 -19.58 -3.48 6.13
CA LYS A 201 -19.96 -4.88 5.81
C LYS A 201 -18.73 -5.75 5.56
N ILE A 202 -17.72 -5.25 4.84
CA ILE A 202 -16.45 -5.95 4.58
C ILE A 202 -15.67 -6.17 5.88
N GLU A 203 -15.59 -5.16 6.75
CA GLU A 203 -14.93 -5.28 8.05
C GLU A 203 -15.63 -6.30 8.95
N ASN A 204 -16.96 -6.25 9.07
CA ASN A 204 -17.74 -7.28 9.77
C ASN A 204 -17.52 -8.69 9.20
N SER A 205 -17.37 -8.82 7.88
CA SER A 205 -17.03 -10.10 7.24
C SER A 205 -15.62 -10.58 7.61
N ASN A 206 -14.63 -9.67 7.63
CA ASN A 206 -13.27 -9.97 8.07
C ASN A 206 -13.19 -10.37 9.55
N VAL A 207 -13.97 -9.74 10.44
CA VAL A 207 -14.08 -10.14 11.84
C VAL A 207 -14.68 -11.55 11.97
N ARG A 208 -15.76 -11.85 11.22
CA ARG A 208 -16.34 -13.20 11.16
C ARG A 208 -15.34 -14.24 10.62
N PHE A 209 -14.59 -13.92 9.57
CA PHE A 209 -13.56 -14.80 9.01
C PHE A 209 -12.43 -15.07 10.00
N ARG A 210 -11.96 -14.05 10.74
CA ARG A 210 -10.98 -14.22 11.83
C ARG A 210 -11.52 -15.14 12.93
N ALA A 211 -12.77 -14.94 13.37
CA ALA A 211 -13.41 -15.82 14.35
C ALA A 211 -13.52 -17.28 13.87
N ILE A 212 -13.99 -17.50 12.63
CA ILE A 212 -14.07 -18.83 12.00
C ILE A 212 -12.69 -19.48 11.90
N ARG A 213 -11.64 -18.72 11.55
CA ARG A 213 -10.26 -19.21 11.51
C ARG A 213 -9.78 -19.64 12.90
N THR A 214 -10.04 -18.85 13.94
CA THR A 214 -9.74 -19.22 15.34
C THR A 214 -10.45 -20.51 15.74
N ILE A 215 -11.77 -20.60 15.48
CA ILE A 215 -12.61 -21.78 15.77
C ILE A 215 -12.07 -23.03 15.04
N ASN A 216 -11.67 -22.90 13.77
CA ASN A 216 -11.05 -24.00 13.01
C ASN A 216 -9.71 -24.43 13.65
N THR A 217 -8.88 -23.49 14.11
CA THR A 217 -7.63 -23.83 14.81
C THR A 217 -7.86 -24.46 16.20
N THR A 218 -8.92 -24.09 16.92
CA THR A 218 -9.25 -24.76 18.19
C THR A 218 -9.79 -26.17 17.95
N TYR A 219 -10.65 -26.39 16.95
CA TYR A 219 -11.07 -27.75 16.60
C TYR A 219 -9.91 -28.64 16.15
N LYS A 220 -8.94 -28.11 15.38
CA LYS A 220 -7.73 -28.87 15.01
C LYS A 220 -6.90 -29.26 16.23
N LYS A 221 -6.78 -28.38 17.24
CA LYS A 221 -6.13 -28.73 18.53
C LYS A 221 -6.91 -29.78 19.31
N MET A 222 -8.23 -29.69 19.37
CA MET A 222 -9.09 -30.69 20.02
C MET A 222 -8.93 -32.07 19.38
N VAL A 223 -8.97 -32.15 18.04
CA VAL A 223 -8.73 -33.40 17.30
C VAL A 223 -7.31 -33.93 17.55
N GLN A 224 -6.30 -33.05 17.61
CA GLN A 224 -4.93 -33.48 17.93
C GLN A 224 -4.81 -34.08 19.34
N VAL A 225 -5.48 -33.50 20.35
CA VAL A 225 -5.51 -34.05 21.71
C VAL A 225 -6.23 -35.40 21.74
N LEU A 226 -7.40 -35.51 21.11
CA LEU A 226 -8.15 -36.79 21.04
C LEU A 226 -7.34 -37.92 20.36
N LEU A 227 -6.56 -37.60 19.32
CA LEU A 227 -5.64 -38.55 18.68
C LEU A 227 -4.40 -38.90 19.54
N GLN A 228 -4.05 -38.08 20.53
CA GLN A 228 -3.03 -38.41 21.53
C GLN A 228 -3.64 -39.27 22.64
N ASP A 229 -4.85 -38.96 23.09
CA ASP A 229 -5.60 -39.74 24.08
C ASP A 229 -5.89 -41.16 23.57
N GLU A 230 -6.23 -41.33 22.29
CA GLU A 230 -6.39 -42.63 21.61
C GLU A 230 -5.16 -43.54 21.79
N ILE A 231 -3.95 -42.97 21.66
CA ILE A 231 -2.68 -43.69 21.83
C ILE A 231 -2.45 -44.13 23.29
N PHE A 232 -3.05 -43.44 24.27
CA PHE A 232 -2.99 -43.83 25.69
C PHE A 232 -4.09 -44.84 26.08
N TYR A 233 -5.26 -44.81 25.44
CA TYR A 233 -6.35 -45.75 25.74
C TYR A 233 -6.17 -47.14 25.10
N GLU A 234 -5.64 -47.22 23.88
CA GLU A 234 -5.46 -48.52 23.17
C GLU A 234 -4.59 -49.52 23.97
N PRO A 235 -3.44 -49.14 24.59
CA PRO A 235 -2.69 -50.04 25.46
C PRO A 235 -3.44 -50.48 26.72
N ILE A 236 -4.31 -49.63 27.27
CA ILE A 236 -5.12 -49.94 28.46
C ILE A 236 -6.20 -50.97 28.09
N LEU A 237 -6.91 -50.75 26.98
CA LEU A 237 -7.93 -51.70 26.48
C LEU A 237 -7.30 -53.05 26.12
N SER A 238 -6.17 -53.04 25.41
CA SER A 238 -5.40 -54.24 25.08
C SER A 238 -4.95 -55.03 26.32
N SER A 239 -4.52 -54.34 27.40
CA SER A 239 -4.18 -54.98 28.67
C SER A 239 -5.40 -55.56 29.40
N LEU A 240 -6.56 -54.91 29.33
CA LEU A 240 -7.80 -55.39 29.94
C LEU A 240 -8.38 -56.61 29.21
N ASP A 241 -8.25 -56.69 27.88
CA ASP A 241 -8.62 -57.89 27.12
C ASP A 241 -7.68 -59.07 27.43
N ASP A 242 -6.38 -58.81 27.60
CA ASP A 242 -5.40 -59.80 28.08
C ASP A 242 -5.75 -60.30 29.49
N ASP A 243 -6.05 -59.39 30.43
CA ASP A 243 -6.47 -59.74 31.80
C ASP A 243 -7.79 -60.54 31.82
N ASN A 244 -8.77 -60.16 30.99
CA ASN A 244 -10.04 -60.87 30.85
C ASN A 244 -9.82 -62.28 30.27
N ALA A 245 -8.90 -62.42 29.30
CA ALA A 245 -8.49 -63.72 28.79
C ALA A 245 -7.81 -64.57 29.89
N GLU A 246 -6.94 -64.01 30.72
CA GLU A 246 -6.27 -64.74 31.81
C GLU A 246 -7.24 -65.10 32.95
N GLN A 247 -8.13 -64.20 33.36
CA GLN A 247 -9.22 -64.50 34.29
C GLN A 247 -10.12 -65.62 33.77
N THR A 248 -10.46 -65.59 32.48
CA THR A 248 -11.22 -66.66 31.82
C THR A 248 -10.47 -68.00 31.85
N HIS A 249 -9.14 -68.02 31.74
CA HIS A 249 -8.34 -69.25 31.90
C HIS A 249 -8.25 -69.71 33.36
N MET A 250 -8.12 -68.79 34.32
CA MET A 250 -8.17 -69.11 35.76
C MET A 250 -9.51 -69.71 36.17
N ILE A 251 -10.64 -69.13 35.72
CA ILE A 251 -11.99 -69.66 35.98
C ILE A 251 -12.14 -71.08 35.40
N LYS A 252 -11.68 -71.32 34.16
CA LYS A 252 -11.67 -72.67 33.55
C LYS A 252 -10.82 -73.66 34.35
N TYR A 253 -9.67 -73.25 34.88
CA TYR A 253 -8.80 -74.07 35.73
C TYR A 253 -9.45 -74.38 37.10
N ILE A 254 -10.06 -73.39 37.74
CA ILE A 254 -10.82 -73.55 38.99
C ILE A 254 -12.00 -74.50 38.80
N ILE A 255 -12.75 -74.38 37.71
CA ILE A 255 -13.85 -75.32 37.37
C ILE A 255 -13.32 -76.74 37.16
N TYR A 256 -12.18 -76.89 36.46
CA TYR A 256 -11.54 -78.20 36.23
C TYR A 256 -11.10 -78.89 37.53
N LEU A 257 -10.56 -78.14 38.50
CA LEU A 257 -10.22 -78.66 39.84
C LEU A 257 -11.45 -78.87 40.74
N GLY A 258 -12.44 -77.98 40.64
CA GLY A 258 -13.64 -77.98 41.47
C GLY A 258 -14.63 -79.10 41.14
N LEU A 259 -14.75 -79.49 39.86
CA LEU A 259 -15.66 -80.56 39.43
C LEU A 259 -15.37 -81.91 40.13
N PRO A 260 -14.12 -82.41 40.21
CA PRO A 260 -13.75 -83.57 41.04
C PRO A 260 -14.02 -83.40 42.54
N ALA A 261 -13.78 -82.20 43.10
CA ALA A 261 -14.04 -81.95 44.52
C ALA A 261 -15.54 -81.99 44.83
N ILE A 262 -16.36 -81.39 43.97
CA ILE A 262 -17.83 -81.38 44.07
C ILE A 262 -18.42 -82.77 43.85
N SER A 263 -17.85 -83.60 42.96
CA SER A 263 -18.32 -84.98 42.78
C SER A 263 -18.03 -85.84 44.01
N LYS A 264 -16.85 -85.71 44.62
CA LYS A 264 -16.48 -86.36 45.89
C LYS A 264 -17.37 -85.88 47.05
N PHE A 265 -17.65 -84.58 47.14
CA PHE A 265 -18.58 -84.03 48.13
C PHE A 265 -20.00 -84.58 47.94
N LYS A 266 -20.50 -84.69 46.70
CA LYS A 266 -21.81 -85.28 46.39
C LYS A 266 -21.90 -86.78 46.69
N GLN A 267 -20.77 -87.51 46.68
CA GLN A 267 -20.71 -88.89 47.16
C GLN A 267 -20.85 -88.92 48.69
N LEU A 268 -19.98 -88.20 49.41
CA LEU A 268 -20.00 -88.10 50.87
C LEU A 268 -21.35 -87.63 51.43
N ASN A 269 -22.00 -86.64 50.80
CA ASN A 269 -23.31 -86.16 51.24
C ASN A 269 -24.44 -87.17 51.01
N LYS A 270 -24.34 -88.04 49.98
CA LYS A 270 -25.27 -89.16 49.79
C LYS A 270 -25.04 -90.28 50.81
N GLU A 271 -23.80 -90.50 51.23
CA GLU A 271 -23.46 -91.43 52.31
C GLU A 271 -23.98 -90.90 53.66
N PHE A 272 -23.83 -89.59 53.92
CA PHE A 272 -24.36 -88.94 55.12
C PHE A 272 -25.89 -89.05 55.23
N HIS A 273 -26.65 -88.66 54.20
CA HIS A 273 -28.11 -88.77 54.24
C HIS A 273 -28.61 -90.23 54.38
N ARG A 274 -27.90 -91.21 53.80
CA ARG A 274 -28.20 -92.66 54.02
C ARG A 274 -27.96 -93.12 55.46
N LEU A 275 -27.14 -92.40 56.22
CA LEU A 275 -26.83 -92.67 57.62
C LEU A 275 -27.84 -91.95 58.54
N GLU A 276 -28.16 -90.69 58.20
CA GLU A 276 -29.23 -89.89 58.79
C GLU A 276 -30.61 -90.56 58.67
N GLU A 277 -30.97 -91.06 57.49
CA GLU A 277 -32.27 -91.70 57.22
C GLU A 277 -32.46 -92.99 58.05
N LYS A 278 -31.39 -93.80 58.22
CA LYS A 278 -31.39 -94.95 59.14
C LYS A 278 -31.64 -94.52 60.58
N ALA A 279 -30.86 -93.57 61.09
CA ALA A 279 -31.01 -93.05 62.44
C ALA A 279 -32.41 -92.44 62.67
N ARG A 280 -33.02 -91.86 61.63
CA ARG A 280 -34.37 -91.28 61.67
C ARG A 280 -35.46 -92.36 61.69
N VAL A 281 -35.29 -93.47 60.97
CA VAL A 281 -36.17 -94.66 61.08
C VAL A 281 -36.07 -95.28 62.48
N ASP A 282 -34.86 -95.44 63.02
CA ASP A 282 -34.64 -95.94 64.38
C ASP A 282 -35.30 -95.04 65.45
N PHE A 283 -35.27 -93.72 65.24
CA PHE A 283 -35.94 -92.74 66.11
C PHE A 283 -37.47 -92.76 65.95
N GLU A 284 -37.99 -92.86 64.73
CA GLU A 284 -39.43 -93.00 64.46
C GLU A 284 -40.03 -94.27 65.06
N ALA A 285 -39.30 -95.40 65.02
CA ALA A 285 -39.70 -96.65 65.67
C ALA A 285 -39.86 -96.46 67.20
N LYS A 286 -38.86 -95.83 67.84
CA LYS A 286 -38.92 -95.46 69.27
C LYS A 286 -40.04 -94.45 69.57
N ARG A 287 -40.32 -93.50 68.67
CA ARG A 287 -41.39 -92.51 68.84
C ARG A 287 -42.79 -93.11 68.71
N LYS A 288 -43.01 -94.04 67.79
CA LYS A 288 -44.32 -94.71 67.61
C LYS A 288 -44.69 -95.53 68.85
N LEU A 289 -43.73 -96.28 69.40
CA LEU A 289 -43.87 -96.99 70.68
C LEU A 289 -44.34 -96.10 71.84
N LEU A 290 -43.92 -94.84 71.88
CA LEU A 290 -44.33 -93.85 72.89
C LEU A 290 -45.68 -93.16 72.59
N ALA A 291 -46.12 -93.16 71.33
CA ALA A 291 -47.29 -92.42 70.87
C ALA A 291 -48.62 -93.18 71.01
N ASP A 292 -48.59 -94.51 70.94
CA ASP A 292 -49.79 -95.35 71.09
C ASP A 292 -50.34 -95.36 72.53
N LEU A 293 -49.59 -94.79 73.49
CA LEU A 293 -49.96 -94.70 74.90
C LEU A 293 -50.89 -93.52 75.26
N LYS A 294 -51.28 -92.61 74.33
CA LYS A 294 -52.07 -91.39 74.65
C LYS A 294 -53.02 -90.88 73.53
N LYS A 295 -54.36 -91.09 73.65
CA LYS A 295 -55.45 -90.44 72.85
C LYS A 295 -56.76 -90.32 73.67
N PRO A 296 -57.68 -89.34 73.43
CA PRO A 296 -58.73 -89.40 72.38
C PRO A 296 -58.98 -88.06 71.59
N ARG A 297 -60.16 -87.86 70.94
CA ARG A 297 -60.48 -86.91 69.83
C ARG A 297 -61.83 -86.14 69.97
N VAL A 298 -61.99 -84.97 69.30
CA VAL A 298 -63.28 -84.35 68.78
C VAL A 298 -63.01 -83.50 67.48
N PHE A 299 -64.01 -82.90 66.78
CA PHE A 299 -63.98 -82.37 65.38
C PHE A 299 -65.06 -81.25 65.07
N ALA A 300 -64.96 -80.38 64.01
CA ALA A 300 -66.03 -79.66 63.20
C ALA A 300 -65.76 -78.16 62.70
N PRO A 301 -66.48 -77.57 61.66
CA PRO A 301 -66.06 -76.38 60.82
C PRO A 301 -67.09 -75.18 60.49
N PRO A 302 -66.80 -74.15 59.60
CA PRO A 302 -67.51 -72.80 59.44
C PRO A 302 -68.12 -72.33 58.03
N VAL A 303 -68.50 -71.02 57.80
CA VAL A 303 -69.32 -70.42 56.64
C VAL A 303 -69.02 -68.90 56.22
N GLN A 304 -69.37 -68.37 55.00
CA GLN A 304 -69.13 -66.96 54.43
C GLN A 304 -70.13 -66.36 53.33
N PRO A 305 -70.20 -65.00 53.02
CA PRO A 305 -71.07 -64.30 51.96
C PRO A 305 -70.47 -63.09 51.08
N ASP A 306 -71.28 -62.30 50.26
CA ASP A 306 -70.90 -61.42 49.08
C ASP A 306 -71.59 -59.99 48.80
N LEU A 307 -71.40 -59.33 47.58
CA LEU A 307 -71.61 -57.88 47.11
C LEU A 307 -72.50 -57.59 45.81
N ARG A 308 -72.85 -56.31 45.40
CA ARG A 308 -73.54 -55.83 44.11
C ARG A 308 -73.46 -54.29 43.67
N GLU A 309 -73.75 -53.91 42.38
CA GLU A 309 -73.88 -52.53 41.73
C GLU A 309 -74.80 -52.43 40.43
N VAL A 310 -75.22 -51.21 39.93
CA VAL A 310 -75.99 -50.84 38.64
C VAL A 310 -76.34 -49.29 38.55
N ASP A 311 -76.72 -48.46 37.51
CA ASP A 311 -76.78 -48.31 35.99
C ASP A 311 -77.19 -46.81 35.53
N ASP A 312 -77.33 -46.42 34.23
CA ASP A 312 -77.38 -44.99 33.68
C ASP A 312 -78.41 -44.60 32.51
N SER A 313 -78.49 -43.30 32.09
CA SER A 313 -78.83 -42.69 30.73
C SER A 313 -80.21 -42.02 30.32
N LYS A 314 -80.21 -40.96 29.44
CA LYS A 314 -81.25 -40.57 28.38
C LYS A 314 -81.02 -39.26 27.50
N LYS A 315 -81.87 -38.99 26.47
CA LYS A 315 -81.76 -37.93 25.38
C LYS A 315 -83.12 -37.30 24.86
N GLU A 316 -83.06 -36.37 23.88
CA GLU A 316 -84.03 -35.29 23.47
C GLU A 316 -85.09 -35.57 22.34
N ARG A 317 -86.00 -34.59 22.04
CA ARG A 317 -86.89 -34.56 20.82
C ARG A 317 -87.58 -33.21 20.42
N TYR A 318 -87.59 -32.89 19.11
CA TYR A 318 -88.53 -32.08 18.27
C TYR A 318 -88.64 -30.52 18.28
N LEU A 319 -89.30 -29.99 17.23
CA LEU A 319 -89.24 -28.61 16.67
C LEU A 319 -90.59 -27.85 16.66
N ARG A 320 -90.52 -26.52 16.79
CA ARG A 320 -91.51 -25.47 16.40
C ARG A 320 -90.73 -24.16 16.12
N GLU A 321 -91.37 -23.11 15.60
CA GLU A 321 -90.77 -21.76 15.70
C GLU A 321 -90.61 -21.40 17.19
N THR A 322 -89.37 -21.42 17.67
CA THR A 322 -88.99 -21.12 19.04
C THR A 322 -88.98 -19.62 19.32
N LYS A 323 -89.02 -19.22 20.60
CA LYS A 323 -88.83 -17.81 21.01
C LYS A 323 -87.56 -17.21 20.41
N SER A 324 -86.51 -18.01 20.27
CA SER A 324 -85.25 -17.65 19.61
C SER A 324 -85.38 -17.22 18.14
N MET A 325 -86.39 -17.66 17.38
CA MET A 325 -86.66 -17.16 16.02
C MET A 325 -87.23 -15.73 16.03
N VAL A 326 -88.07 -15.41 17.02
CA VAL A 326 -88.63 -14.05 17.22
C VAL A 326 -87.57 -13.10 17.78
N GLU A 327 -86.73 -13.60 18.70
CA GLU A 327 -85.55 -12.89 19.20
C GLU A 327 -84.55 -12.63 18.07
N LEU A 328 -84.22 -13.62 17.24
CA LEU A 328 -83.35 -13.47 16.07
C LEU A 328 -83.89 -12.42 15.08
N ARG A 329 -85.21 -12.35 14.85
CA ARG A 329 -85.82 -11.27 14.05
C ARG A 329 -85.63 -9.88 14.69
N LYS A 330 -85.72 -9.75 16.02
CA LYS A 330 -85.45 -8.48 16.72
C LYS A 330 -83.97 -8.11 16.67
N GLU A 331 -83.05 -9.07 16.83
CA GLU A 331 -81.62 -8.82 16.66
C GLU A 331 -81.27 -8.46 15.21
N LEU A 332 -81.88 -9.09 14.21
CA LEU A 332 -81.72 -8.69 12.80
C LEU A 332 -82.17 -7.23 12.54
N GLN A 333 -83.28 -6.78 13.14
CA GLN A 333 -83.71 -5.38 13.03
C GLN A 333 -82.73 -4.40 13.72
N LYS A 334 -82.17 -4.77 14.88
CA LYS A 334 -81.09 -3.99 15.53
C LYS A 334 -79.84 -3.94 14.65
N ILE A 335 -79.42 -5.07 14.09
CA ILE A 335 -78.27 -5.18 13.17
C ILE A 335 -78.50 -4.32 11.93
N GLU A 336 -79.69 -4.34 11.34
CA GLU A 336 -80.03 -3.51 10.17
C GLU A 336 -79.96 -2.01 10.50
N LYS A 337 -80.41 -1.60 11.69
CA LYS A 337 -80.25 -0.21 12.16
C LYS A 337 -78.77 0.15 12.32
N VAL A 338 -77.99 -0.68 13.01
CA VAL A 338 -76.54 -0.47 13.19
C VAL A 338 -75.81 -0.40 11.84
N ILE A 339 -76.20 -1.19 10.85
CA ILE A 339 -75.64 -1.12 9.49
C ILE A 339 -75.99 0.20 8.78
N LYS A 340 -77.18 0.78 9.00
CA LYS A 340 -77.55 2.10 8.48
C LYS A 340 -76.77 3.22 9.16
N ASP A 341 -76.62 3.16 10.48
CA ASP A 341 -75.86 4.13 11.28
C ASP A 341 -74.36 4.07 10.93
N LEU A 342 -73.80 2.87 10.73
CA LEU A 342 -72.44 2.65 10.20
C LEU A 342 -72.28 3.16 8.76
N LYS A 343 -73.26 2.91 7.88
CA LYS A 343 -73.22 3.40 6.49
C LYS A 343 -73.12 4.92 6.42
N PHE A 344 -73.86 5.62 7.29
CA PHE A 344 -73.83 7.08 7.40
C PHE A 344 -72.47 7.55 7.94
N THR A 345 -72.02 7.00 9.07
CA THR A 345 -70.76 7.42 9.72
C THR A 345 -69.50 7.13 8.90
N THR A 346 -69.47 6.07 8.08
CA THR A 346 -68.34 5.81 7.16
C THR A 346 -68.52 6.38 5.75
N LEU A 347 -69.59 7.14 5.50
CA LEU A 347 -69.92 7.75 4.20
C LEU A 347 -69.86 6.76 3.02
N CYS A 348 -70.45 5.57 3.19
CA CYS A 348 -70.45 4.50 2.19
C CYS A 348 -71.73 4.45 1.35
N SER A 349 -71.62 4.13 0.06
CA SER A 349 -72.77 3.90 -0.82
C SER A 349 -73.40 2.52 -0.59
N GLN A 350 -72.57 1.49 -0.38
CA GLN A 350 -72.96 0.10 -0.14
C GLN A 350 -72.46 -0.42 1.22
N ALA A 351 -73.24 -1.29 1.87
CA ALA A 351 -72.85 -1.90 3.15
C ALA A 351 -71.56 -2.74 3.06
N LYS A 352 -71.26 -3.32 1.90
CA LYS A 352 -70.03 -4.11 1.65
C LYS A 352 -68.74 -3.29 1.75
N GLU A 353 -68.80 -1.98 1.47
CA GLU A 353 -67.62 -1.10 1.51
C GLU A 353 -67.22 -0.68 2.94
N ILE A 354 -68.16 -0.72 3.90
CA ILE A 354 -67.97 -0.24 5.28
C ILE A 354 -66.75 -0.89 5.93
N TYR A 355 -66.63 -2.22 5.86
CA TYR A 355 -65.51 -2.94 6.47
C TYR A 355 -64.15 -2.58 5.83
N LEU A 356 -64.10 -2.44 4.50
CA LEU A 356 -62.87 -2.13 3.78
C LEU A 356 -62.40 -0.69 4.10
N ARG A 357 -63.31 0.30 4.06
CA ARG A 357 -62.96 1.69 4.41
C ARG A 357 -62.59 1.82 5.88
N ALA A 358 -63.34 1.20 6.80
CA ALA A 358 -63.02 1.22 8.22
C ALA A 358 -61.66 0.57 8.53
N ARG A 359 -61.27 -0.48 7.79
CA ARG A 359 -59.94 -1.08 7.88
C ARG A 359 -58.86 -0.11 7.39
N THR A 360 -58.99 0.44 6.18
CA THR A 360 -58.01 1.41 5.64
C THR A 360 -57.89 2.64 6.53
N GLN A 361 -58.99 3.18 7.04
CA GLN A 361 -58.97 4.31 7.98
C GLN A 361 -58.29 3.95 9.31
N ARG A 362 -58.54 2.75 9.85
CA ARG A 362 -57.86 2.25 11.06
C ARG A 362 -56.36 2.09 10.84
N ASP A 363 -55.95 1.56 9.69
CA ASP A 363 -54.53 1.33 9.39
C ASP A 363 -53.80 2.64 9.06
N ASN A 364 -54.45 3.60 8.38
CA ASN A 364 -53.96 4.98 8.22
C ASN A 364 -53.83 5.70 9.58
N ASN A 365 -54.80 5.55 10.49
CA ASN A 365 -54.74 6.15 11.82
C ASN A 365 -53.59 5.56 12.67
N LYS A 366 -53.27 4.27 12.53
CA LYS A 366 -52.07 3.67 13.15
C LYS A 366 -50.79 4.29 12.61
N HIS A 367 -50.69 4.43 11.28
CA HIS A 367 -49.51 5.05 10.65
C HIS A 367 -49.33 6.50 11.11
N LEU A 368 -50.42 7.27 11.19
CA LEU A 368 -50.39 8.64 11.69
C LEU A 368 -49.98 8.70 13.17
N ALA A 369 -50.48 7.78 14.01
CA ALA A 369 -50.06 7.69 15.42
C ALA A 369 -48.57 7.38 15.56
N GLN A 370 -48.05 6.41 14.80
CA GLN A 370 -46.61 6.08 14.76
C GLN A 370 -45.76 7.26 14.27
N GLN A 371 -46.22 7.99 13.26
CA GLN A 371 -45.56 9.20 12.78
C GLN A 371 -45.51 10.30 13.86
N ILE A 372 -46.61 10.49 14.60
CA ILE A 372 -46.67 11.44 15.72
C ILE A 372 -45.72 11.03 16.86
N GLU A 373 -45.58 9.74 17.16
CA GLU A 373 -44.59 9.25 18.13
C GLU A 373 -43.14 9.51 17.67
N PHE A 374 -42.82 9.24 16.40
CA PHE A 374 -41.49 9.54 15.85
C PHE A 374 -41.18 11.06 15.84
N ASP A 375 -42.15 11.90 15.47
CA ASP A 375 -42.01 13.36 15.54
C ASP A 375 -41.83 13.87 16.97
N LEU A 376 -42.50 13.24 17.96
CA LEU A 376 -42.35 13.57 19.37
C LEU A 376 -40.96 13.17 19.89
N MET A 377 -40.49 11.96 19.60
CA MET A 377 -39.12 11.53 19.92
C MET A 377 -38.06 12.43 19.25
N GLY A 378 -38.29 12.85 18.00
CA GLY A 378 -37.42 13.80 17.31
C GLY A 378 -37.36 15.18 18.00
N ARG A 379 -38.50 15.70 18.44
CA ARG A 379 -38.59 16.95 19.22
C ARG A 379 -37.92 16.85 20.59
N GLU A 380 -38.03 15.71 21.28
CA GLU A 380 -37.33 15.47 22.53
C GLU A 380 -35.81 15.35 22.34
N MET A 381 -35.37 14.65 21.29
CA MET A 381 -33.96 14.53 20.93
C MET A 381 -33.34 15.91 20.60
N LEU A 382 -34.06 16.76 19.88
CA LEU A 382 -33.66 18.13 19.61
C LEU A 382 -33.63 19.00 20.89
N ARG A 383 -34.65 18.89 21.75
CA ARG A 383 -34.70 19.60 23.05
C ARG A 383 -33.53 19.19 23.95
N ASN A 384 -33.16 17.92 23.96
CA ASN A 384 -32.03 17.42 24.75
C ASN A 384 -30.68 17.84 24.13
N LYS A 385 -30.54 17.86 22.80
CA LYS A 385 -29.38 18.47 22.13
C LYS A 385 -29.19 19.94 22.55
N ILE A 386 -30.25 20.75 22.54
CA ILE A 386 -30.20 22.16 22.95
C ILE A 386 -29.77 22.30 24.43
N LYS A 387 -30.28 21.45 25.32
CA LYS A 387 -29.79 21.41 26.72
C LYS A 387 -28.31 21.08 26.79
N TYR A 388 -27.83 20.08 26.05
CA TYR A 388 -26.42 19.68 26.06
C TYR A 388 -25.51 20.75 25.46
N THR A 389 -25.91 21.44 24.39
CA THR A 389 -25.13 22.57 23.85
C THR A 389 -25.09 23.74 24.81
N ASN A 390 -26.19 24.06 25.50
CA ASN A 390 -26.20 25.17 26.46
C ASN A 390 -25.39 24.85 27.73
N VAL A 391 -25.35 23.58 28.16
CA VAL A 391 -24.44 23.13 29.23
C VAL A 391 -22.98 23.15 28.76
N LEU A 392 -22.69 22.71 27.52
CA LEU A 392 -21.35 22.78 26.95
C LEU A 392 -20.86 24.23 26.81
N ASP A 393 -21.72 25.14 26.36
CA ASP A 393 -21.45 26.57 26.21
C ASP A 393 -21.15 27.22 27.57
N GLY A 394 -22.00 26.97 28.58
CA GLY A 394 -21.72 27.39 29.97
C GLY A 394 -20.43 26.77 30.54
N VAL A 395 -20.09 25.53 30.17
CA VAL A 395 -18.81 24.90 30.54
C VAL A 395 -17.64 25.55 29.81
N LEU A 396 -17.77 25.92 28.53
CA LEU A 396 -16.72 26.58 27.74
C LEU A 396 -16.46 28.01 28.21
N VAL A 397 -17.51 28.78 28.49
CA VAL A 397 -17.41 30.13 29.07
C VAL A 397 -16.72 30.08 30.45
N ASN A 398 -17.04 29.08 31.28
CA ASN A 398 -16.42 28.91 32.59
C ASN A 398 -15.04 28.22 32.56
N ASN A 399 -14.65 27.61 31.44
CA ASN A 399 -13.31 27.01 31.22
C ASN A 399 -12.55 27.75 30.12
N LEU A 400 -12.72 29.07 30.02
CA LEU A 400 -11.94 29.93 29.13
C LEU A 400 -10.51 30.06 29.67
N SER A 401 -9.70 29.02 29.48
CA SER A 401 -8.29 28.96 29.90
C SER A 401 -7.51 30.16 29.35
N GLU A 402 -6.64 30.74 30.17
CA GLU A 402 -5.70 31.78 29.76
C GLU A 402 -4.87 31.34 28.53
N GLU A 403 -4.62 30.04 28.37
CA GLU A 403 -3.95 29.47 27.19
C GLU A 403 -4.73 29.70 25.89
N GLU A 404 -6.06 29.60 25.90
CA GLU A 404 -6.89 29.83 24.70
C GLU A 404 -7.02 31.34 24.41
N VAL A 405 -7.04 32.18 25.46
CA VAL A 405 -6.96 33.65 25.30
C VAL A 405 -5.62 34.04 24.66
N ASN A 406 -4.52 33.54 25.20
CA ASN A 406 -3.15 33.73 24.68
C ASN A 406 -3.03 33.22 23.23
N ARG A 407 -3.65 32.08 22.90
CA ARG A 407 -3.72 31.54 21.53
C ARG A 407 -4.52 32.44 20.59
N LEU A 408 -5.65 32.99 21.03
CA LEU A 408 -6.46 33.93 20.24
C LEU A 408 -5.77 35.29 20.07
N GLU A 409 -4.87 35.68 20.97
CA GLU A 409 -3.99 36.85 20.81
C GLU A 409 -2.81 36.57 19.88
N TYR A 410 -2.19 35.39 19.97
CA TYR A 410 -1.17 34.95 19.03
C TYR A 410 -1.71 34.82 17.60
N ILE A 411 -2.96 34.35 17.42
CA ILE A 411 -3.64 34.35 16.11
C ILE A 411 -3.91 35.77 15.62
N ARG A 412 -4.15 36.75 16.52
CA ARG A 412 -4.31 38.17 16.14
C ARG A 412 -2.98 38.81 15.75
N SER A 413 -1.89 38.56 16.47
CA SER A 413 -0.56 39.08 16.10
C SER A 413 -0.03 38.47 14.80
N LEU A 414 -0.17 37.16 14.59
CA LEU A 414 0.16 36.52 13.30
C LEU A 414 -0.63 37.11 12.12
N LYS A 415 -1.91 37.45 12.31
CA LYS A 415 -2.71 38.14 11.28
C LYS A 415 -2.22 39.57 11.00
N ALA A 416 -1.71 40.27 12.00
CA ALA A 416 -1.10 41.59 11.81
C ALA A 416 0.20 41.48 10.99
N THR A 417 1.13 40.59 11.38
CA THR A 417 2.38 40.36 10.64
C THR A 417 2.14 39.93 9.20
N LEU A 418 1.17 39.03 8.97
CA LEU A 418 0.80 38.57 7.63
C LEU A 418 0.13 39.66 6.77
N ASN A 419 -0.36 40.74 7.36
CA ASN A 419 -0.80 41.92 6.60
C ASN A 419 0.38 42.87 6.32
N THR A 420 1.24 43.17 7.29
CA THR A 420 2.45 43.99 7.03
C THR A 420 3.36 43.38 5.97
N ASP A 421 3.47 42.05 5.92
CA ASP A 421 4.21 41.33 4.87
C ASP A 421 3.58 41.50 3.47
N LYS A 422 2.24 41.56 3.38
CA LYS A 422 1.55 41.83 2.10
C LYS A 422 1.73 43.27 1.66
N ASP A 423 1.60 44.22 2.60
CA ASP A 423 1.75 45.64 2.32
C ASP A 423 3.17 45.93 1.81
N PHE A 424 4.19 45.35 2.44
CA PHE A 424 5.59 45.41 2.01
C PHE A 424 5.83 44.73 0.63
N GLN A 425 5.18 43.60 0.36
CA GLN A 425 5.22 42.97 -0.97
C GLN A 425 4.57 43.87 -2.04
N GLN A 426 3.43 44.48 -1.75
CA GLN A 426 2.72 45.37 -2.66
C GLN A 426 3.51 46.66 -2.92
N GLU A 427 4.12 47.25 -1.89
CA GLU A 427 5.07 48.37 -2.04
C GLU A 427 6.28 47.98 -2.90
N SER A 428 6.88 46.82 -2.64
CA SER A 428 8.01 46.29 -3.42
C SER A 428 7.68 46.10 -4.90
N VAL A 429 6.50 45.54 -5.20
CA VAL A 429 6.00 45.37 -6.58
C VAL A 429 5.73 46.73 -7.24
N ASN A 430 5.15 47.69 -6.53
CA ASN A 430 4.93 49.05 -7.03
C ASN A 430 6.25 49.77 -7.32
N HIS A 431 7.25 49.66 -6.43
CA HIS A 431 8.59 50.21 -6.63
C HIS A 431 9.28 49.61 -7.87
N ILE A 432 9.20 48.28 -8.06
CA ILE A 432 9.72 47.60 -9.26
C ILE A 432 9.00 48.10 -10.52
N ARG A 433 7.65 48.21 -10.50
CA ARG A 433 6.85 48.69 -11.62
C ARG A 433 7.17 50.13 -12.01
N ASN A 434 7.35 51.02 -11.02
CA ASN A 434 7.72 52.41 -11.24
C ASN A 434 9.15 52.54 -11.77
N ARG A 435 10.11 51.76 -11.25
CA ARG A 435 11.47 51.72 -11.78
C ARG A 435 11.53 51.18 -13.21
N ALA A 436 10.70 50.18 -13.54
CA ALA A 436 10.58 49.64 -14.90
C ALA A 436 10.01 50.67 -15.89
N SER A 437 8.95 51.41 -15.52
CA SER A 437 8.38 52.46 -16.40
C SER A 437 9.38 53.60 -16.65
N VAL A 438 10.14 54.01 -15.63
CA VAL A 438 11.23 54.99 -15.78
C VAL A 438 12.33 54.50 -16.72
N TYR A 439 12.76 53.22 -16.62
CA TYR A 439 13.73 52.67 -17.58
C TYR A 439 13.20 52.61 -19.01
N VAL A 440 11.92 52.28 -19.22
CA VAL A 440 11.29 52.29 -20.55
C VAL A 440 11.23 53.71 -21.11
N MET A 441 10.83 54.70 -20.30
CA MET A 441 10.78 56.10 -20.72
C MET A 441 12.17 56.67 -21.05
N LEU A 442 13.19 56.32 -20.26
CA LEU A 442 14.59 56.70 -20.49
C LEU A 442 15.17 56.02 -21.74
N ARG A 443 14.87 54.74 -21.98
CA ARG A 443 15.22 54.03 -23.22
C ARG A 443 14.57 54.71 -24.43
N PHE A 444 13.30 55.09 -24.34
CA PHE A 444 12.58 55.77 -25.42
C PHE A 444 13.13 57.18 -25.70
N SER A 445 13.43 57.98 -24.66
CA SER A 445 13.99 59.32 -24.85
C SER A 445 15.40 59.30 -25.44
N LEU A 446 16.26 58.34 -25.01
CA LEU A 446 17.56 58.11 -25.66
C LEU A 446 17.41 57.66 -27.12
N TRP A 447 16.44 56.80 -27.44
CA TRP A 447 16.17 56.40 -28.83
C TRP A 447 15.69 57.57 -29.70
N ASN A 448 14.85 58.46 -29.17
CA ASN A 448 14.45 59.69 -29.85
C ASN A 448 15.66 60.60 -30.14
N LEU A 449 16.59 60.73 -29.20
CA LEU A 449 17.85 61.44 -29.42
C LEU A 449 18.75 60.77 -30.48
N VAL A 450 18.78 59.44 -30.57
CA VAL A 450 19.51 58.73 -31.65
C VAL A 450 18.90 59.01 -33.04
N GLU A 451 17.58 59.07 -33.14
CA GLU A 451 16.86 59.39 -34.37
C GLU A 451 17.02 60.87 -34.78
N ILE A 452 16.95 61.81 -33.85
CA ILE A 452 17.28 63.23 -34.12
C ILE A 452 18.74 63.36 -34.62
N LEU A 453 19.65 62.56 -34.08
CA LEU A 453 21.06 62.55 -34.48
C LEU A 453 21.37 61.57 -35.64
N ARG A 454 20.37 61.04 -36.35
CA ARG A 454 20.50 59.94 -37.33
C ARG A 454 21.58 60.17 -38.39
N HIS A 455 21.64 61.37 -38.97
CA HIS A 455 22.58 61.75 -40.03
C HIS A 455 24.03 62.02 -39.56
N ILE A 456 24.28 62.09 -38.24
CA ILE A 456 25.60 62.37 -37.69
C ILE A 456 26.36 61.05 -37.44
N ASP A 457 27.66 61.04 -37.76
CA ASP A 457 28.54 59.86 -37.65
C ASP A 457 28.04 58.64 -38.42
N HIS A 458 27.67 58.84 -39.69
CA HIS A 458 27.31 57.77 -40.60
C HIS A 458 28.55 57.02 -41.10
N ASN A 459 28.53 55.69 -41.00
CA ASN A 459 29.55 54.81 -41.57
C ASN A 459 29.01 54.29 -42.92
N PRO A 460 29.68 54.52 -44.07
CA PRO A 460 29.13 54.21 -45.40
C PRO A 460 28.99 52.70 -45.69
N PHE A 461 29.50 51.84 -44.82
CA PHE A 461 29.36 50.38 -44.95
C PHE A 461 27.94 49.93 -44.59
N THR A 462 27.19 49.51 -45.60
CA THR A 462 25.86 48.92 -45.48
C THR A 462 25.90 47.60 -44.69
N VAL A 463 25.38 47.64 -43.46
CA VAL A 463 25.11 46.42 -42.69
C VAL A 463 23.94 45.69 -43.36
N ARG A 464 24.22 44.55 -44.00
CA ARG A 464 23.21 43.67 -44.63
C ARG A 464 22.10 43.34 -43.63
N ARG A 465 20.83 43.56 -43.98
CA ARG A 465 19.70 43.23 -43.10
C ARG A 465 19.01 41.94 -43.52
N ALA A 466 18.78 41.07 -42.54
CA ALA A 466 17.87 39.95 -42.71
C ALA A 466 16.42 40.45 -42.68
N TYR A 467 15.84 40.75 -43.85
CA TYR A 467 14.43 41.08 -43.96
C TYR A 467 13.57 39.83 -43.67
N PRO A 468 12.75 39.81 -42.60
CA PRO A 468 12.07 38.58 -42.16
C PRO A 468 10.95 38.16 -43.12
N ASN A 469 10.30 39.13 -43.77
CA ASN A 469 9.15 38.90 -44.64
C ASN A 469 9.55 38.90 -46.13
N SER A 470 8.97 38.01 -46.93
CA SER A 470 9.30 37.85 -48.36
C SER A 470 9.08 39.13 -49.18
N TYR A 471 7.99 39.84 -48.92
CA TYR A 471 7.65 41.11 -49.58
C TYR A 471 8.70 42.21 -49.36
N LEU A 472 9.38 42.20 -48.20
CA LEU A 472 10.47 43.14 -47.89
C LEU A 472 11.81 42.76 -48.56
N LYS A 473 11.87 41.62 -49.25
CA LYS A 473 13.04 41.21 -50.07
C LYS A 473 12.96 41.73 -51.51
N LEU A 474 11.85 42.39 -51.91
CA LEU A 474 11.73 43.07 -53.20
C LEU A 474 12.76 44.20 -53.31
N PRO A 475 13.41 44.43 -54.48
CA PRO A 475 14.49 45.41 -54.61
C PRO A 475 14.10 46.82 -54.15
N LEU A 476 12.92 47.29 -54.55
CA LEU A 476 12.39 48.62 -54.26
C LEU A 476 11.99 48.84 -52.78
N LEU A 477 12.09 47.81 -51.93
CA LEU A 477 11.74 47.86 -50.50
C LEU A 477 12.92 47.60 -49.57
N LYS A 478 14.14 47.38 -50.10
CA LYS A 478 15.35 47.25 -49.29
C LYS A 478 15.95 48.61 -48.99
N PHE A 479 16.13 48.94 -47.72
CA PHE A 479 16.86 50.14 -47.27
C PHE A 479 18.38 50.09 -47.56
N GLU A 480 18.87 49.01 -48.18
CA GLU A 480 20.23 48.85 -48.69
C GLU A 480 20.38 49.14 -50.20
N LEU A 481 19.27 49.33 -50.94
CA LEU A 481 19.30 49.66 -52.38
C LEU A 481 18.93 51.12 -52.68
N PHE A 482 18.76 51.94 -51.64
CA PHE A 482 18.58 53.38 -51.76
C PHE A 482 19.88 54.10 -51.43
N ASP A 483 20.76 54.30 -52.43
CA ASP A 483 21.95 55.19 -52.34
C ASP A 483 21.59 56.69 -52.29
N MET A 484 20.44 57.01 -51.68
CA MET A 484 20.01 58.36 -51.38
C MET A 484 20.28 58.67 -49.91
N PHE A 485 20.14 59.94 -49.52
CA PHE A 485 20.39 60.43 -48.16
C PHE A 485 19.45 59.88 -47.06
N ALA A 486 18.65 58.86 -47.37
CA ALA A 486 17.76 58.13 -46.48
C ALA A 486 18.54 57.09 -45.64
N CYS A 487 19.28 57.55 -44.62
CA CYS A 487 19.95 56.65 -43.67
C CYS A 487 18.97 55.61 -43.10
N ASN A 488 19.36 54.34 -43.05
CA ASN A 488 18.49 53.27 -42.56
C ASN A 488 18.22 53.39 -41.03
N PRO A 489 17.03 53.00 -40.52
CA PRO A 489 16.73 53.08 -39.08
C PRO A 489 17.67 52.17 -38.29
N PRO A 490 18.33 52.59 -37.20
CA PRO A 490 19.31 51.75 -36.52
C PRO A 490 18.71 50.45 -35.97
N LEU A 491 19.55 49.43 -35.75
CA LEU A 491 19.10 48.19 -35.11
C LEU A 491 18.67 48.50 -33.67
N TYR A 492 17.51 47.96 -33.26
CA TYR A 492 16.86 48.25 -31.98
C TYR A 492 17.59 47.57 -30.80
N GLU A 493 18.75 48.10 -30.46
CA GLU A 493 19.54 47.75 -29.28
C GLU A 493 18.74 48.00 -27.99
N GLU A 494 18.89 47.08 -27.03
CA GLU A 494 18.12 47.09 -25.78
C GLU A 494 18.89 47.72 -24.61
N ASN A 495 20.23 47.72 -24.68
CA ASN A 495 21.08 48.17 -23.60
C ASN A 495 21.20 49.70 -23.56
N ILE A 496 20.66 50.30 -22.50
CA ILE A 496 20.63 51.76 -22.24
C ILE A 496 22.03 52.39 -22.30
N ASP A 497 23.05 51.75 -21.73
CA ASP A 497 24.41 52.31 -21.69
C ASP A 497 25.03 52.38 -23.09
N LYS A 498 24.85 51.34 -23.92
CA LYS A 498 25.29 51.37 -25.32
C LYS A 498 24.61 52.50 -26.10
N ILE A 499 23.31 52.70 -25.92
CA ILE A 499 22.56 53.79 -26.56
C ILE A 499 23.11 55.15 -26.07
N MET A 500 23.30 55.32 -24.77
CA MET A 500 23.90 56.54 -24.19
C MET A 500 25.32 56.80 -24.71
N HIS A 501 26.18 55.78 -24.84
CA HIS A 501 27.51 55.93 -25.43
C HIS A 501 27.45 56.31 -26.92
N LEU A 502 26.48 55.79 -27.67
CA LEU A 502 26.26 56.15 -29.07
C LEU A 502 25.77 57.61 -29.21
N VAL A 503 24.82 58.05 -28.37
CA VAL A 503 24.37 59.46 -28.28
C VAL A 503 25.55 60.37 -27.92
N LYS A 504 26.33 60.05 -26.89
CA LYS A 504 27.53 60.81 -26.49
C LYS A 504 28.53 60.93 -27.64
N ARG A 505 28.80 59.84 -28.38
CA ARG A 505 29.72 59.84 -29.53
C ARG A 505 29.21 60.72 -30.69
N LYS A 506 27.90 60.66 -30.98
CA LYS A 506 27.28 61.50 -32.02
C LYS A 506 27.27 62.98 -31.62
N LEU A 507 26.86 63.32 -30.40
CA LEU A 507 26.89 64.70 -29.89
C LEU A 507 28.30 65.27 -29.89
N TYR A 508 29.31 64.53 -29.44
CA TYR A 508 30.71 64.98 -29.47
C TYR A 508 31.19 65.29 -30.90
N LYS A 509 30.84 64.46 -31.88
CA LYS A 509 31.15 64.71 -33.30
C LYS A 509 30.36 65.89 -33.88
N LEU A 510 29.11 66.11 -33.44
CA LEU A 510 28.31 67.27 -33.84
C LEU A 510 28.92 68.58 -33.30
N VAL A 511 29.22 68.62 -32.00
CA VAL A 511 29.82 69.78 -31.34
C VAL A 511 31.17 70.11 -31.98
N LYS A 512 32.06 69.13 -32.15
CA LYS A 512 33.34 69.34 -32.85
C LYS A 512 33.15 69.81 -34.29
N GLY A 513 32.11 69.37 -34.99
CA GLY A 513 31.75 69.88 -36.31
C GLY A 513 31.39 71.37 -36.27
N PHE A 514 30.53 71.78 -35.34
CA PHE A 514 30.19 73.19 -35.14
C PHE A 514 31.38 74.03 -34.67
N GLU A 515 32.28 73.51 -33.83
CA GLU A 515 33.53 74.17 -33.45
C GLU A 515 34.40 74.44 -34.68
N THR A 516 34.57 73.47 -35.58
CA THR A 516 35.33 73.69 -36.82
C THR A 516 34.64 74.66 -37.79
N ILE A 517 33.31 74.76 -37.77
CA ILE A 517 32.54 75.74 -38.55
C ILE A 517 32.60 77.14 -37.91
N ALA A 518 32.72 77.24 -36.58
CA ALA A 518 32.87 78.50 -35.87
C ALA A 518 34.31 79.07 -35.93
N GLN A 519 35.32 78.19 -36.07
CA GLN A 519 36.72 78.58 -36.28
C GLN A 519 37.03 78.94 -37.74
N ALA A 520 36.34 78.33 -38.69
CA ALA A 520 36.35 78.76 -40.09
C ALA A 520 35.43 79.98 -40.24
N ASP A 521 35.97 81.19 -40.05
CA ASP A 521 35.23 82.46 -39.91
C ASP A 521 34.50 82.91 -41.20
N SER A 522 33.48 82.13 -41.56
CA SER A 522 32.75 82.15 -42.82
C SER A 522 31.27 82.28 -42.50
N ARG A 523 30.76 83.52 -42.48
CA ARG A 523 29.32 83.83 -42.37
C ARG A 523 28.56 83.48 -43.66
N GLU A 524 28.72 82.24 -44.14
CA GLU A 524 27.85 81.71 -45.18
C GLU A 524 26.42 81.62 -44.64
N PRO A 525 25.42 82.23 -45.31
CA PRO A 525 24.04 82.15 -44.85
C PRO A 525 23.56 80.70 -44.93
N LEU A 526 22.62 80.32 -44.06
CA LEU A 526 22.07 78.95 -43.99
C LEU A 526 21.53 78.45 -45.36
N ALA A 527 21.12 79.39 -46.23
CA ALA A 527 20.76 79.13 -47.62
C ALA A 527 21.92 78.55 -48.47
N SER A 528 23.17 78.98 -48.29
CA SER A 528 24.34 78.42 -48.96
C SER A 528 24.52 76.94 -48.61
N PHE A 529 24.44 76.58 -47.33
CA PHE A 529 24.50 75.19 -46.91
C PHE A 529 23.33 74.35 -47.46
N LYS A 530 22.12 74.93 -47.51
CA LYS A 530 20.94 74.29 -48.14
C LYS A 530 21.15 74.06 -49.65
N GLU A 531 21.71 75.04 -50.37
CA GLU A 531 22.05 74.87 -51.78
C GLU A 531 23.19 73.87 -52.01
N LYS A 532 24.28 73.93 -51.24
CA LYS A 532 25.40 72.99 -51.34
C LYS A 532 24.95 71.55 -51.05
N TYR A 533 24.04 71.36 -50.08
CA TYR A 533 23.39 70.08 -49.84
C TYR A 533 22.51 69.66 -51.03
N HIS A 534 21.66 70.56 -51.55
CA HIS A 534 20.78 70.25 -52.67
C HIS A 534 21.53 69.93 -53.97
N LYS A 535 22.59 70.69 -54.29
CA LYS A 535 23.49 70.45 -55.43
C LYS A 535 24.22 69.10 -55.29
N ARG A 536 24.70 68.74 -54.10
CA ARG A 536 25.26 67.40 -53.83
C ARG A 536 24.21 66.28 -53.96
N PHE A 537 23.01 66.47 -53.41
CA PHE A 537 21.89 65.53 -53.51
C PHE A 537 21.48 65.25 -54.98
N LEU A 538 21.46 66.28 -55.82
CA LEU A 538 21.19 66.14 -57.26
C LEU A 538 22.34 65.44 -58.00
N ALA A 539 23.59 65.72 -57.66
CA ALA A 539 24.76 65.05 -58.24
C ALA A 539 24.83 63.54 -57.89
N THR A 540 24.37 63.13 -56.70
CA THR A 540 24.22 61.70 -56.37
C THR A 540 23.10 61.04 -57.20
N ARG A 541 22.07 61.80 -57.60
CA ARG A 541 20.96 61.28 -58.40
C ARG A 541 21.35 61.03 -59.86
N THR A 542 22.22 61.83 -60.47
CA THR A 542 22.68 61.62 -61.86
C THR A 542 23.61 60.43 -62.00
N PHE A 543 24.49 60.21 -61.01
CA PHE A 543 25.47 59.10 -61.00
C PHE A 543 24.83 57.70 -61.12
N ASN A 544 23.58 57.55 -60.64
CA ASN A 544 22.82 56.29 -60.72
C ASN A 544 21.91 56.18 -61.97
N VAL A 545 21.91 57.18 -62.86
CA VAL A 545 21.22 57.13 -64.16
C VAL A 545 22.23 56.92 -65.29
N GLU A 546 23.44 57.48 -65.16
CA GLU A 546 24.51 57.43 -66.16
C GLU A 546 25.41 56.18 -66.01
N ALA A 547 24.79 55.01 -65.79
CA ALA A 547 25.46 53.70 -65.75
C ALA A 547 25.08 52.80 -66.96
N PRO A 548 25.38 53.19 -68.21
CA PRO A 548 25.08 52.36 -69.37
C PRO A 548 26.05 51.18 -69.49
N GLY A 549 25.53 50.00 -69.85
CA GLY A 549 26.30 49.01 -70.60
C GLY A 549 27.39 48.22 -69.86
N ALA A 550 27.34 48.08 -68.54
CA ALA A 550 28.18 47.11 -67.82
C ALA A 550 27.42 45.80 -67.56
N GLN A 551 27.61 44.80 -68.42
CA GLN A 551 27.33 43.39 -68.07
C GLN A 551 28.39 42.89 -67.08
N SER A 552 28.47 43.52 -65.91
CA SER A 552 29.18 42.93 -64.78
C SER A 552 28.41 41.66 -64.40
N GLU A 553 29.07 40.51 -64.51
CA GLU A 553 28.48 39.23 -64.18
C GLU A 553 27.79 39.32 -62.82
N MET A 554 26.49 39.05 -62.78
CA MET A 554 25.84 38.67 -61.54
C MET A 554 26.42 37.32 -61.14
N LYS A 555 27.59 37.34 -60.48
CA LYS A 555 28.05 36.23 -59.67
C LYS A 555 26.87 35.84 -58.81
N ALA A 556 26.37 34.63 -59.01
CA ALA A 556 25.34 34.05 -58.18
C ALA A 556 25.93 33.94 -56.77
N VAL A 557 25.72 34.98 -55.96
CA VAL A 557 25.99 34.94 -54.53
C VAL A 557 25.04 33.90 -54.00
N ASP A 558 25.55 32.70 -53.76
CA ASP A 558 24.75 31.54 -53.45
C ASP A 558 24.04 31.78 -52.11
N TYR A 559 22.73 32.02 -52.16
CA TYR A 559 21.93 32.52 -51.02
C TYR A 559 21.55 31.38 -50.05
N ASP A 560 22.52 30.53 -49.69
CA ASP A 560 22.34 29.47 -48.70
C ASP A 560 22.63 29.99 -47.27
N ASP A 561 21.82 30.99 -46.85
CA ASP A 561 21.80 31.58 -45.49
C ASP A 561 21.27 30.59 -44.41
N GLY A 562 21.55 29.29 -44.55
CA GLY A 562 21.05 28.18 -43.74
C GLY A 562 21.66 28.04 -42.34
N LYS A 563 22.15 29.13 -41.72
CA LYS A 563 22.97 29.09 -40.49
C LYS A 563 22.50 29.94 -39.31
N VAL A 564 21.31 30.57 -39.37
CA VAL A 564 20.89 31.56 -38.34
C VAL A 564 19.84 31.04 -37.34
N TYR A 565 19.05 30.00 -37.67
CA TYR A 565 18.05 29.42 -36.74
C TYR A 565 18.14 27.89 -36.66
N LEU A 566 18.84 27.41 -35.63
CA LEU A 566 18.96 25.97 -35.30
C LEU A 566 17.64 25.27 -34.96
N SER A 567 16.55 26.03 -34.75
CA SER A 567 15.23 25.53 -34.37
C SER A 567 14.23 25.42 -35.52
N VAL A 568 14.57 25.85 -36.75
CA VAL A 568 13.63 25.85 -37.90
C VAL A 568 14.28 25.15 -39.10
N PRO A 569 13.91 23.89 -39.40
CA PRO A 569 14.50 23.15 -40.52
C PRO A 569 14.25 23.81 -41.88
N SER A 570 15.27 23.80 -42.75
CA SER A 570 15.15 24.35 -44.12
C SER A 570 14.24 23.51 -45.01
N ARG A 571 13.71 24.07 -46.11
CA ARG A 571 12.84 23.33 -47.04
C ARG A 571 13.49 22.06 -47.62
N LYS A 572 14.82 22.02 -47.78
CA LYS A 572 15.57 20.80 -48.15
C LYS A 572 15.53 19.78 -47.00
N GLN A 573 15.82 20.21 -45.77
CA GLN A 573 15.82 19.37 -44.57
C GLN A 573 14.42 18.81 -44.25
N ILE A 574 13.37 19.62 -44.38
CA ILE A 574 11.97 19.17 -44.25
C ILE A 574 11.69 18.08 -45.30
N LYS A 575 12.05 18.29 -46.58
CA LYS A 575 11.86 17.25 -47.60
C LYS A 575 12.60 15.94 -47.28
N THR A 576 13.84 16.00 -46.79
CA THR A 576 14.58 14.78 -46.41
C THR A 576 14.01 14.11 -45.16
N LEU A 577 13.51 14.87 -44.19
CA LEU A 577 12.84 14.32 -43.00
C LEU A 577 11.50 13.69 -43.36
N SER A 578 10.67 14.35 -44.18
CA SER A 578 9.42 13.79 -44.67
C SER A 578 9.63 12.54 -45.53
N ALA A 579 10.66 12.50 -46.38
CA ALA A 579 11.01 11.30 -47.13
C ALA A 579 11.44 10.15 -46.20
N LYS A 580 12.28 10.43 -45.20
CA LYS A 580 12.71 9.44 -44.21
C LYS A 580 11.55 8.90 -43.37
N VAL A 581 10.59 9.74 -42.98
CA VAL A 581 9.36 9.31 -42.28
C VAL A 581 8.48 8.44 -43.18
N VAL A 582 8.43 8.69 -44.49
CA VAL A 582 7.70 7.83 -45.44
C VAL A 582 8.39 6.47 -45.63
N GLU A 583 9.73 6.43 -45.67
CA GLU A 583 10.47 5.16 -45.71
C GLU A 583 10.37 4.39 -44.38
N GLU A 584 10.43 5.07 -43.23
CA GLU A 584 10.22 4.46 -41.91
C GLU A 584 8.80 3.93 -41.73
N ALA A 585 7.77 4.63 -42.21
CA ALA A 585 6.40 4.15 -42.22
C ALA A 585 6.23 2.94 -43.15
N ARG A 586 6.80 2.98 -44.36
CA ARG A 586 6.75 1.85 -45.30
C ARG A 586 7.47 0.61 -44.76
N LEU A 587 8.60 0.78 -44.07
CA LEU A 587 9.27 -0.31 -43.36
C LEU A 587 8.47 -0.87 -42.18
N GLN A 588 7.42 -0.18 -41.71
CA GLN A 588 6.45 -0.70 -40.74
C GLN A 588 5.21 -1.34 -41.39
N GLU A 589 5.02 -1.21 -42.71
CA GLU A 589 3.97 -1.91 -43.48
C GLU A 589 4.50 -3.20 -44.14
N GLU A 590 5.82 -3.39 -44.20
CA GLU A 590 6.50 -4.59 -44.73
C GLU A 590 6.89 -5.60 -43.61
N TYR A 591 6.33 -5.47 -42.39
CA TYR A 591 6.50 -6.34 -41.21
C TYR A 591 5.17 -6.74 -40.54
#